data_AF-A0A9E5QZS8-F1
#
_entry.id   AF-A0A9E5QZS8-F1
#
_cell.length_a   1.000
_cell.length_b   1.000
_cell.length_c   1.000
_cell.angle_alpha   90.00
_cell.angle_beta   90.00
_cell.angle_gamma   90.00
#
_symmetry.space_group_name_H-M   'P 1'
#
loop_
_entity.id
_entity.type
_entity.pdbx_description
1 polymer ?
#
loop_
_entity_poly.entity_id
_entity_poly.type
_entity_poly.pdbx_seq_one_letter_code
_entity_poly.pdbx_strand_id
1 'polypeptide(L)'
;MEDKNVKGYLETLAQEMNGNYTEYSDDTVILTVPLEEGRFQSIRGIITEKDSGLMLILTSTICRLHEYPNVVDFRRMLEMNYELGYAKITITDEDYLELMAAIKYELATPGEIRYMINEVAATADRLEFEITGDDQH
;
A
#
# COMPACT_ATOMS: atom_id res chain seq x y z
N MET A 1 25.81 -2.31 -13.11
CA MET A 1 24.65 -1.93 -12.28
C MET A 1 24.54 -3.00 -11.22
N GLU A 2 24.71 -2.66 -9.94
CA GLU A 2 24.34 -3.58 -8.86
C GLU A 2 22.87 -3.95 -9.05
N ASP A 3 22.59 -5.25 -9.00
CA ASP A 3 21.26 -5.80 -9.09
C ASP A 3 20.50 -5.37 -7.82
N LYS A 4 19.82 -4.21 -7.88
CA LYS A 4 19.00 -3.72 -6.77
C LYS A 4 17.84 -4.70 -6.60
N ASN A 5 17.99 -5.65 -5.68
CA ASN A 5 16.93 -6.59 -5.37
C ASN A 5 15.91 -5.93 -4.43
N VAL A 6 14.97 -5.17 -5.00
CA VAL A 6 13.87 -4.53 -4.26
C VAL A 6 13.05 -5.57 -3.48
N LYS A 7 12.87 -6.79 -4.00
CA LYS A 7 12.21 -7.87 -3.26
C LYS A 7 12.95 -8.22 -1.98
N GLY A 8 14.28 -8.28 -2.03
CA GLY A 8 15.13 -8.46 -0.85
C GLY A 8 15.00 -7.33 0.18
N TYR A 9 14.80 -6.09 -0.27
CA TYR A 9 14.47 -4.99 0.65
C TYR A 9 13.10 -5.16 1.29
N LEU A 10 12.08 -5.53 0.52
CA LEU A 10 10.73 -5.76 1.03
C LEU A 10 10.69 -6.91 2.05
N GLU A 11 11.40 -8.01 1.77
CA GLU A 11 11.53 -9.14 2.71
C GLU A 11 12.25 -8.72 4.01
N THR A 12 13.39 -8.04 3.90
CA THR A 12 14.14 -7.55 5.06
C THR A 12 13.29 -6.58 5.90
N LEU A 13 12.61 -5.64 5.25
CA LEU A 13 11.76 -4.66 5.92
C LEU A 13 10.57 -5.33 6.63
N ALA A 14 9.93 -6.32 6.01
CA ALA A 14 8.85 -7.07 6.64
C ALA A 14 9.33 -7.74 7.93
N GLN A 15 10.49 -8.40 7.89
CA GLN A 15 11.08 -9.05 9.07
C GLN A 15 11.43 -8.04 10.17
N GLU A 16 12.05 -6.91 9.81
CA GLU A 16 12.39 -5.83 10.77
C GLU A 16 11.14 -5.20 11.40
N MET A 17 10.02 -5.21 10.70
CA MET A 17 8.73 -4.72 11.19
C MET A 17 7.96 -5.78 12.00
N ASN A 18 8.49 -6.98 12.20
CA ASN A 18 7.77 -8.14 12.74
C ASN A 18 6.52 -8.52 11.93
N GLY A 19 6.56 -8.27 10.63
CA GLY A 19 5.55 -8.65 9.66
C GLY A 19 5.89 -9.94 8.92
N ASN A 20 5.08 -10.27 7.92
CA ASN A 20 5.28 -11.40 7.03
C ASN A 20 5.53 -10.92 5.59
N TYR A 21 6.33 -11.69 4.85
CA TYR A 21 6.55 -11.52 3.41
C TYR A 21 6.14 -12.81 2.71
N THR A 22 5.30 -12.69 1.68
CA THR A 22 4.91 -13.81 0.81
C THR A 22 5.13 -13.42 -0.64
N GLU A 23 5.93 -14.19 -1.37
CA GLU A 23 6.01 -14.05 -2.81
C GLU A 23 4.76 -14.69 -3.44
N TYR A 24 3.95 -13.89 -4.13
CA TYR A 24 2.70 -14.34 -4.75
C TYR A 24 2.92 -14.74 -6.22
N SER A 25 3.75 -13.98 -6.93
CA SER A 25 4.19 -14.23 -8.30
C SER A 25 5.56 -13.59 -8.56
N ASP A 26 6.09 -13.75 -9.78
CA ASP A 26 7.37 -13.17 -10.19
C ASP A 26 7.41 -11.63 -10.07
N ASP A 27 6.26 -10.96 -10.11
CA ASP A 27 6.13 -9.51 -10.05
C ASP A 27 5.35 -9.01 -8.83
N THR A 28 4.72 -9.90 -8.07
CA THR A 28 3.83 -9.52 -6.96
C THR A 28 4.25 -10.18 -5.66
N VAL A 29 4.30 -9.38 -4.61
CA VAL A 29 4.57 -9.81 -3.24
C VAL A 29 3.46 -9.29 -2.33
N ILE A 30 3.18 -10.01 -1.26
CA ILE A 30 2.26 -9.61 -0.20
C ILE A 30 3.06 -9.42 1.08
N LEU A 31 2.90 -8.25 1.69
CA LEU A 31 3.46 -7.90 2.98
C LEU A 31 2.31 -7.83 3.98
N THR A 32 2.44 -8.48 5.12
CA THR A 32 1.55 -8.26 6.26
C THR A 32 2.32 -7.50 7.31
N VAL A 33 1.94 -6.26 7.58
CA VAL A 33 2.64 -5.41 8.54
C VAL A 33 1.82 -5.25 9.82
N PRO A 34 2.42 -5.40 11.01
CA PRO A 34 1.71 -5.13 12.24
C PRO A 34 1.46 -3.63 12.40
N LEU A 35 0.30 -3.31 12.95
CA LEU A 35 -0.13 -1.98 13.36
C LEU A 35 -0.32 -1.94 14.87
N GLU A 36 -0.77 -0.79 15.39
CA GLU A 36 -1.10 -0.64 16.81
C GLU A 36 -2.22 -1.61 17.24
N GLU A 37 -2.26 -1.90 18.53
CA GLU A 37 -3.30 -2.73 19.16
C GLU A 37 -3.39 -4.18 18.65
N GLY A 38 -2.33 -4.68 18.00
CA GLY A 38 -2.26 -6.06 17.52
C GLY A 38 -2.99 -6.29 16.19
N ARG A 39 -3.34 -5.21 15.50
CA ARG A 39 -3.90 -5.25 14.14
C ARG A 39 -2.80 -5.46 13.11
N PHE A 40 -3.18 -5.83 11.89
CA PHE A 40 -2.28 -6.05 10.78
C PHE A 40 -2.85 -5.43 9.52
N GLN A 41 -2.01 -4.94 8.61
CA GLN A 41 -2.46 -4.52 7.28
C GLN A 41 -1.77 -5.32 6.20
N SER A 42 -2.54 -5.76 5.21
CA SER A 42 -2.01 -6.37 4.00
C SER A 42 -1.62 -5.30 2.97
N ILE A 43 -0.39 -5.36 2.47
CA ILE A 43 0.12 -4.50 1.41
C ILE A 43 0.58 -5.38 0.26
N ARG A 44 0.04 -5.10 -0.93
CA ARG A 44 0.47 -5.70 -2.18
C ARG A 44 1.58 -4.86 -2.80
N GLY A 45 2.76 -5.45 -2.93
CA GLY A 45 3.87 -4.88 -3.70
C GLY A 45 3.87 -5.44 -5.13
N ILE A 46 3.84 -4.57 -6.13
CA ILE A 46 3.81 -4.91 -7.55
C ILE A 46 5.01 -4.27 -8.24
N ILE A 47 5.82 -5.06 -8.91
CA ILE A 47 6.93 -4.60 -9.76
C ILE A 47 6.44 -4.63 -11.20
N THR A 48 6.20 -3.47 -11.80
CA THR A 48 5.57 -3.40 -13.13
C THR A 48 6.14 -2.28 -13.97
N GLU A 49 6.10 -2.45 -15.29
CA GLU A 49 6.51 -1.43 -16.25
C GLU A 49 5.37 -0.43 -16.48
N LYS A 50 5.69 0.86 -16.40
CA LYS A 50 4.82 1.97 -16.76
C LYS A 50 5.52 2.84 -17.80
N ASP A 51 4.81 3.82 -18.38
CA ASP A 51 5.38 4.76 -19.34
C ASP A 51 6.66 5.47 -18.82
N SER A 52 6.78 5.60 -17.51
CA SER A 52 7.93 6.20 -16.81
C SER A 52 9.09 5.23 -16.51
N GLY A 53 8.99 3.96 -16.91
CA GLY A 53 9.94 2.87 -16.64
C GLY A 53 9.44 1.85 -15.62
N LEU A 54 10.36 1.01 -15.13
CA LEU A 54 10.07 0.00 -14.11
C LEU A 54 9.75 0.66 -12.76
N MET A 55 8.61 0.31 -12.17
CA MET A 55 8.09 0.89 -10.94
C MET A 55 7.89 -0.19 -9.87
N LEU A 56 8.11 0.17 -8.61
CA LEU A 56 7.51 -0.51 -7.46
C LEU A 56 6.23 0.25 -7.10
N ILE A 57 5.12 -0.47 -7.03
CA ILE A 57 3.83 0.02 -6.56
C ILE A 57 3.49 -0.73 -5.28
N LEU A 58 3.13 0.00 -4.22
CA LEU A 58 2.63 -0.54 -2.97
C LEU A 58 1.17 -0.15 -2.83
N THR A 59 0.27 -1.12 -2.66
CA THR A 59 -1.17 -0.84 -2.50
C THR A 59 -1.75 -1.59 -1.32
N SER A 60 -2.75 -0.98 -0.70
CA SER A 60 -3.60 -1.64 0.30
C SER A 60 -5.04 -1.26 0.03
N THR A 61 -5.92 -2.27 0.05
CA THR A 61 -7.35 -2.09 -0.17
C THR A 61 -8.01 -1.51 1.07
N ILE A 62 -8.93 -0.57 0.88
CA ILE A 62 -9.74 0.03 1.94
C ILE A 62 -11.13 -0.60 1.92
N CYS A 63 -11.80 -0.59 0.77
CA CYS A 63 -13.10 -1.24 0.59
C CYS A 63 -13.46 -1.34 -0.90
N ARG A 64 -14.59 -2.00 -1.22
CA ARG A 64 -15.26 -1.86 -2.51
C ARG A 64 -16.34 -0.79 -2.42
N LEU A 65 -16.36 0.16 -3.34
CA LEU A 65 -17.25 1.34 -3.23
C LEU A 65 -18.74 0.96 -3.25
N HIS A 66 -19.14 -0.04 -4.03
CA HIS A 66 -20.52 -0.51 -4.10
C HIS A 66 -21.05 -1.15 -2.80
N GLU A 67 -20.16 -1.59 -1.91
CA GLU A 67 -20.54 -2.07 -0.56
C GLU A 67 -20.88 -0.89 0.36
N TYR A 68 -20.36 0.31 0.06
CA TYR A 68 -20.49 1.53 0.87
C TYR A 68 -20.90 2.78 0.05
N PRO A 69 -21.97 2.72 -0.76
CA PRO A 69 -22.25 3.69 -1.84
C PRO A 69 -22.59 5.11 -1.38
N ASN A 70 -22.84 5.32 -0.07
CA ASN A 70 -23.17 6.63 0.51
C ASN A 70 -22.30 6.99 1.72
N VAL A 71 -21.22 6.24 1.97
CA VAL A 71 -20.31 6.49 3.10
C VAL A 71 -19.06 7.24 2.64
N VAL A 72 -18.58 6.95 1.43
CA VAL A 72 -17.34 7.53 0.92
C VAL A 72 -17.56 8.98 0.47
N ASP A 73 -16.94 9.90 1.19
CA ASP A 73 -16.84 11.32 0.80
C ASP A 73 -15.64 11.54 -0.12
N PHE A 74 -15.87 11.51 -1.43
CA PHE A 74 -14.80 11.69 -2.43
C PHE A 74 -14.10 13.05 -2.35
N ARG A 75 -14.79 14.10 -1.90
CA ARG A 75 -14.15 15.41 -1.73
C ARG A 75 -13.14 15.35 -0.61
N ARG A 76 -13.52 14.77 0.54
CA ARG A 76 -12.60 14.54 1.66
C ARG A 76 -11.41 13.68 1.22
N MET A 77 -11.63 12.62 0.43
CA MET A 77 -10.52 11.79 -0.07
C MET A 77 -9.54 12.58 -0.96
N LEU A 78 -10.05 13.47 -1.81
CA LEU A 78 -9.19 14.36 -2.61
C LEU A 78 -8.45 15.39 -1.76
N GLU A 79 -9.09 15.93 -0.71
CA GLU A 79 -8.45 16.84 0.24
C GLU A 79 -7.36 16.11 1.05
N MET A 80 -7.59 14.86 1.45
CA MET A 80 -6.57 14.03 2.12
C MET A 80 -5.37 13.74 1.22
N ASN A 81 -5.58 13.54 -0.08
CA ASN A 81 -4.47 13.35 -1.03
C ASN A 81 -3.50 14.52 -1.08
N TYR A 82 -3.92 15.74 -0.72
CA TYR A 82 -3.03 16.89 -0.63
C TYR A 82 -2.09 16.80 0.58
N GLU A 83 -2.51 16.14 1.66
CA GLU A 83 -1.75 16.01 2.91
C GLU A 83 -0.81 14.79 2.93
N LEU A 84 -1.08 13.77 2.11
CA LEU A 84 -0.25 12.57 2.02
C LEU A 84 1.10 12.86 1.36
N GLY A 85 2.17 12.25 1.89
CA GLY A 85 3.54 12.47 1.40
C GLY A 85 3.94 11.55 0.26
N TYR A 86 3.65 10.25 0.39
CA TYR A 86 4.05 9.19 -0.54
C TYR A 86 2.88 8.55 -1.27
N ALA A 87 1.78 8.37 -0.55
CA ALA A 87 0.62 7.63 -1.01
C ALA A 87 -0.45 8.55 -1.60
N LYS A 88 -1.34 7.95 -2.37
CA LYS A 88 -2.55 8.56 -2.91
C LYS A 88 -3.70 7.58 -2.78
N ILE A 89 -4.86 8.10 -2.40
CA ILE A 89 -6.13 7.42 -2.43
C ILE A 89 -6.57 7.36 -3.89
N THR A 90 -6.85 6.14 -4.34
CA THR A 90 -7.16 5.81 -5.74
C THR A 90 -8.39 4.93 -5.82
N ILE A 91 -9.08 5.02 -6.95
CA ILE A 91 -10.10 4.04 -7.34
C ILE A 91 -9.45 3.23 -8.45
N THR A 92 -9.30 1.94 -8.24
CA THR A 92 -8.71 1.02 -9.23
C THR A 92 -9.82 0.27 -9.98
N ASP A 93 -9.41 -0.53 -10.97
CA ASP A 93 -10.34 -1.39 -11.68
C ASP A 93 -11.11 -2.28 -10.69
N GLU A 94 -12.33 -2.68 -11.04
CA GLU A 94 -13.22 -3.48 -10.18
C GLU A 94 -13.74 -2.77 -8.91
N ASP A 95 -13.78 -1.43 -8.91
CA ASP A 95 -14.50 -0.63 -7.90
C ASP A 95 -13.86 -0.64 -6.50
N TYR A 96 -12.56 -0.97 -6.41
CA TYR A 96 -11.82 -0.88 -5.15
C TYR A 96 -11.35 0.55 -4.88
N LEU A 97 -11.60 1.01 -3.65
CA LEU A 97 -10.91 2.13 -3.06
C LEU A 97 -9.61 1.59 -2.45
N GLU A 98 -8.47 2.05 -2.96
CA GLU A 98 -7.15 1.62 -2.49
C GLU A 98 -6.30 2.84 -2.12
N LEU A 99 -5.39 2.61 -1.18
CA LEU A 99 -4.27 3.51 -0.95
C LEU A 99 -3.05 2.98 -1.72
N MET A 100 -2.44 3.84 -2.55
CA MET A 100 -1.36 3.47 -3.47
C MET A 100 -0.17 4.40 -3.32
N ALA A 101 1.02 3.86 -3.11
CA ALA A 101 2.30 4.57 -3.25
C ALA A 101 3.09 3.98 -4.42
N ALA A 102 3.88 4.81 -5.13
CA ALA A 102 4.69 4.32 -6.24
C ALA A 102 6.05 5.03 -6.32
N ILE A 103 7.09 4.27 -6.63
CA ILE A 103 8.46 4.77 -6.77
C ILE A 103 9.13 4.10 -7.97
N LYS A 104 10.01 4.82 -8.66
CA LYS A 104 10.86 4.22 -9.70
C LYS A 104 11.73 3.14 -9.07
N TYR A 105 11.77 1.96 -9.69
CA TYR A 105 12.50 0.81 -9.17
C TYR A 105 13.98 1.13 -8.90
N GLU A 106 14.61 1.86 -9.81
CA GLU A 106 16.01 2.28 -9.68
C GLU A 106 16.25 3.29 -8.54
N LEU A 107 15.23 4.05 -8.15
CA LEU A 107 15.30 5.07 -7.08
C LEU A 107 14.87 4.51 -5.72
N ALA A 108 14.28 3.32 -5.69
CA ALA A 108 13.84 2.70 -4.47
C ALA A 108 15.03 2.44 -3.52
N THR A 109 14.90 2.91 -2.29
CA THR A 109 15.83 2.65 -1.19
C THR A 109 15.05 2.03 -0.03
N PRO A 110 15.71 1.26 0.86
CA PRO A 110 15.02 0.68 2.03
C PRO A 110 14.32 1.73 2.90
N GLY A 111 14.92 2.93 3.04
CA GLY A 111 14.33 4.02 3.82
C GLY A 111 13.03 4.55 3.21
N GLU A 112 13.06 4.87 1.92
CA GLU A 112 11.86 5.35 1.20
C GLU A 112 10.75 4.28 1.22
N ILE A 113 11.10 3.03 0.92
CA ILE A 113 10.14 1.92 0.94
C ILE A 113 9.51 1.76 2.32
N ARG A 114 10.29 1.87 3.41
CA ARG A 114 9.75 1.80 4.78
C ARG A 114 8.72 2.91 5.04
N TYR A 115 9.02 4.15 4.68
CA TYR A 115 8.08 5.25 4.86
C TYR A 115 6.81 5.06 4.03
N MET A 116 6.95 4.61 2.77
CA MET A 116 5.81 4.29 1.91
C MET A 116 4.95 3.17 2.52
N ILE A 117 5.55 2.07 2.99
CA ILE A 117 4.85 0.95 3.64
C ILE A 117 4.07 1.45 4.84
N ASN A 118 4.70 2.23 5.73
CA ASN A 118 4.05 2.73 6.95
C ASN A 118 2.89 3.68 6.65
N GLU A 119 3.07 4.62 5.71
CA GLU A 119 2.00 5.55 5.33
C GLU A 119 0.83 4.81 4.67
N VAL A 120 1.12 3.84 3.78
CA VAL A 120 0.09 3.00 3.15
C VAL A 120 -0.66 2.16 4.19
N ALA A 121 0.05 1.49 5.09
CA ALA A 121 -0.56 0.61 6.07
C ALA A 121 -1.48 1.36 7.03
N ALA A 122 -0.94 2.38 7.70
CA ALA A 122 -1.65 3.09 8.75
C ALA A 122 -2.83 3.91 8.21
N THR A 123 -2.70 4.46 7.00
CA THR A 123 -3.78 5.26 6.41
C THR A 123 -4.88 4.39 5.82
N ALA A 124 -4.53 3.25 5.20
CA ALA A 124 -5.53 2.31 4.69
C ALA A 124 -6.37 1.74 5.84
N ASP A 125 -5.73 1.22 6.87
CA ASP A 125 -6.36 0.70 8.09
C ASP A 125 -7.30 1.74 8.74
N ARG A 126 -6.83 2.98 8.93
CA ARG A 126 -7.67 4.04 9.50
C ARG A 126 -8.89 4.33 8.63
N LEU A 127 -8.70 4.43 7.31
CA LEU A 127 -9.80 4.71 6.38
C LEU A 127 -10.78 3.55 6.29
N GLU A 128 -10.29 2.32 6.36
CA GLU A 128 -11.10 1.11 6.39
C GLU A 128 -12.00 1.13 7.61
N PHE A 129 -11.44 1.35 8.80
CA PHE A 129 -12.22 1.46 10.03
C PHE A 129 -13.23 2.62 9.97
N GLU A 130 -12.84 3.79 9.45
CA GLU A 130 -13.73 4.94 9.30
C GLU A 130 -14.91 4.70 8.35
N ILE A 131 -14.71 3.93 7.27
CA ILE A 131 -15.72 3.72 6.23
C ILE A 131 -16.58 2.50 6.52
N THR A 132 -15.96 1.39 6.94
CA THR A 132 -16.64 0.11 7.09
C THR A 132 -17.20 -0.08 8.51
N GLY A 133 -16.61 0.59 9.50
CA GLY A 133 -16.93 0.39 10.91
C GLY A 133 -16.49 -0.96 11.48
N ASP A 134 -15.78 -1.76 10.69
CA ASP A 134 -15.24 -3.08 11.04
C ASP A 134 -13.76 -3.16 10.64
N ASP A 135 -13.03 -4.07 11.29
CA ASP A 135 -11.66 -4.45 10.92
C ASP A 135 -11.78 -5.63 9.93
N GLN A 136 -11.53 -5.41 8.64
CA GLN A 136 -11.61 -6.43 7.59
C GLN A 136 -10.20 -6.97 7.29
N HIS A 137 -9.75 -7.96 8.08
CA HIS A 137 -8.43 -8.63 7.93
C HIS A 137 -8.43 -9.86 7.02
#